data_AF-Q2LCS3-F1
#
_entry.id   AF-Q2LCS3-F1
#
_cell.length_a   1.000
_cell.length_b   1.000
_cell.length_c   1.000
_cell.angle_alpha   90.00
_cell.angle_beta   90.00
_cell.angle_gamma   90.00
#
_symmetry.space_group_name_H-M   'P 1'
#
loop_
_entity.id
_entity.type
_entity.pdbx_description
1 polymer ?
#
loop_
_entity_poly.entity_id
_entity_poly.type
_entity_poly.pdbx_seq_one_letter_code
_entity_poly.pdbx_strand_id
1 'polypeptide(L)'
;DGIHVGRSSGVNITDSTIGTGDDCVSLGDGSKQVSITNVVCGPGHGISIGSLGRYKNEEPVVGVFVRNCTLINTLTGVRVKSWPSATTGAATDVHFDDITMRNVTSPIVIDQKNYCPSI
;
A
#
# COMPACT_ATOMS: atom_id res chain seq x y z
N ASP A 1 1.33 -5.07 -10.13
CA ASP A 1 1.77 -5.11 -8.72
C ASP A 1 2.76 -6.25 -8.54
N GLY A 2 3.65 -6.15 -7.54
CA GLY A 2 4.52 -7.25 -7.13
C GLY A 2 3.76 -8.26 -6.26
N ILE A 3 3.26 -7.79 -5.12
CA ILE A 3 2.43 -8.59 -4.20
C ILE A 3 1.14 -7.83 -3.89
N HIS A 4 0.00 -8.48 -4.12
CA HIS A 4 -1.29 -7.98 -3.67
C HIS A 4 -1.81 -8.83 -2.52
N VAL A 5 -2.08 -8.20 -1.37
CA VAL A 5 -2.69 -8.85 -0.20
C VAL A 5 -4.16 -8.45 -0.14
N GLY A 6 -5.04 -9.43 0.00
CA GLY A 6 -6.47 -9.24 0.20
C GLY A 6 -7.06 -10.39 1.00
N ARG A 7 -8.09 -10.12 1.80
CA ARG A 7 -8.86 -11.08 2.61
C ARG A 7 -7.99 -12.11 3.32
N SER A 8 -6.93 -11.62 3.96
CA SER A 8 -5.87 -12.42 4.56
C SER A 8 -5.47 -11.82 5.91
N SER A 9 -5.02 -12.67 6.83
CA SER A 9 -4.59 -12.24 8.16
C SER A 9 -3.22 -12.83 8.52
N GLY A 10 -2.35 -12.05 9.15
CA GLY A 10 -1.04 -12.54 9.64
C GLY A 10 0.00 -12.75 8.54
N VAL A 11 -0.04 -11.94 7.48
CA VAL A 11 0.88 -12.03 6.34
C VAL A 11 2.18 -11.30 6.64
N ASN A 12 3.31 -11.96 6.41
CA ASN A 12 4.65 -11.36 6.52
C ASN A 12 5.34 -11.35 5.16
N ILE A 13 5.77 -10.17 4.71
CA ILE A 13 6.57 -9.96 3.49
C ILE A 13 7.94 -9.46 3.95
N THR A 14 8.97 -10.28 3.79
CA THR A 14 10.31 -10.00 4.33
C THR A 14 11.41 -10.15 3.29
N ASP A 15 12.50 -9.39 3.47
CA ASP A 15 13.80 -9.59 2.80
C ASP A 15 13.71 -9.75 1.28
N SER A 16 12.93 -8.89 0.64
CA SER A 16 12.57 -9.01 -0.78
C SER A 16 12.99 -7.77 -1.57
N THR A 17 13.40 -7.97 -2.82
CA THR A 17 13.59 -6.89 -3.80
C THR A 17 12.50 -6.98 -4.85
N ILE A 18 11.70 -5.93 -4.99
CA ILE A 18 10.53 -5.88 -5.87
C ILE A 18 10.66 -4.66 -6.79
N GLY A 19 10.84 -4.91 -8.08
CA GLY A 19 10.76 -3.88 -9.12
C GLY A 19 9.69 -4.25 -10.13
N THR A 20 8.66 -3.41 -10.26
CA THR A 20 7.56 -3.63 -11.22
C THR A 20 7.18 -2.33 -11.93
N GLY A 21 6.15 -2.36 -12.78
CA GLY A 21 5.54 -1.15 -13.34
C GLY A 21 4.47 -0.50 -12.45
N ASP A 22 4.06 -1.15 -11.36
CA ASP A 22 2.98 -0.69 -10.48
C ASP A 22 3.38 -0.85 -8.99
N ASP A 23 2.42 -1.00 -8.07
CA ASP A 23 2.67 -1.13 -6.63
C ASP A 23 3.63 -2.30 -6.35
N CYS A 24 4.68 -2.07 -5.56
CA CYS A 24 5.55 -3.15 -5.08
C CYS A 24 4.75 -4.09 -4.16
N VAL A 25 4.01 -3.50 -3.23
CA VAL A 25 3.04 -4.20 -2.39
C VAL A 25 1.77 -3.37 -2.33
N SER A 26 0.62 -3.99 -2.56
CA SER A 26 -0.70 -3.37 -2.39
C SER A 26 -1.55 -4.17 -1.40
N LEU A 27 -2.32 -3.46 -0.56
CA LEU A 27 -3.22 -4.05 0.42
C LEU A 27 -4.67 -3.67 0.13
N GLY A 28 -5.51 -4.65 -0.19
CA GLY A 28 -6.92 -4.48 -0.49
C GLY A 28 -7.85 -4.95 0.65
N ASP A 29 -9.14 -5.00 0.32
CA ASP A 29 -10.26 -5.52 1.13
C ASP A 29 -9.84 -6.65 2.08
N GLY A 30 -10.05 -6.47 3.39
CA GLY A 30 -9.88 -7.52 4.40
C GLY A 30 -8.43 -7.92 4.71
N SER A 31 -7.45 -7.06 4.43
CA SER A 31 -6.05 -7.28 4.82
C SER A 31 -5.82 -6.92 6.29
N LYS A 32 -5.44 -7.91 7.12
CA LYS A 32 -5.29 -7.74 8.57
C LYS A 32 -3.93 -8.21 9.06
N GLN A 33 -3.32 -7.50 10.00
CA GLN A 33 -2.05 -7.89 10.62
C GLN A 33 -0.99 -8.25 9.57
N VAL A 34 -0.66 -7.28 8.73
CA VAL A 34 0.31 -7.42 7.64
C VAL A 34 1.60 -6.71 8.02
N SER A 35 2.72 -7.43 7.98
CA SER A 35 4.05 -6.86 8.19
C SER A 35 4.86 -6.89 6.91
N ILE A 36 5.46 -5.76 6.54
CA ILE A 36 6.33 -5.58 5.38
C ILE A 36 7.66 -5.05 5.89
N THR A 37 8.70 -5.89 5.87
CA THR A 37 9.97 -5.59 6.54
C THR A 37 11.16 -5.88 5.62
N ASN A 38 12.19 -5.02 5.63
CA ASN A 38 13.40 -5.22 4.84
C ASN A 38 13.14 -5.35 3.32
N VAL A 39 12.16 -4.61 2.79
CA VAL A 39 11.82 -4.64 1.37
C VAL A 39 12.52 -3.52 0.62
N VAL A 40 13.21 -3.86 -0.47
CA VAL A 40 13.69 -2.90 -1.46
C VAL A 40 12.66 -2.83 -2.59
N CYS A 41 12.04 -1.68 -2.77
CA CYS A 41 10.97 -1.47 -3.74
C CYS A 41 11.41 -0.44 -4.79
N GLY A 42 11.37 -0.80 -6.08
CA GLY A 42 11.76 0.13 -7.12
C GLY A 42 12.29 -0.52 -8.41
N PRO A 43 11.92 0.00 -9.59
CA PRO A 43 10.94 1.06 -9.83
C PRO A 43 9.49 0.57 -9.57
N GLY A 44 8.51 1.49 -9.63
CA GLY A 44 7.08 1.17 -9.48
C GLY A 44 6.26 2.26 -8.79
N HIS A 45 5.12 1.91 -8.21
CA HIS A 45 4.23 2.82 -7.48
C HIS A 45 4.38 2.77 -5.95
N GLY A 46 5.40 2.08 -5.42
CA GLY A 46 5.65 2.08 -3.97
C GLY A 46 4.82 1.06 -3.21
N ILE A 47 4.56 1.32 -1.92
CA ILE A 47 3.74 0.47 -1.05
C ILE A 47 2.40 1.16 -0.81
N SER A 48 1.32 0.53 -1.25
CA SER A 48 -0.01 1.14 -1.27
C SER A 48 -1.02 0.39 -0.39
N ILE A 49 -1.75 1.12 0.45
CA ILE A 49 -3.00 0.67 1.05
C ILE A 49 -4.15 1.15 0.14
N GLY A 50 -4.95 0.20 -0.30
CA GLY A 50 -6.04 0.39 -1.23
C GLY A 50 -5.72 0.00 -2.67
N SER A 51 -6.64 0.23 -3.61
CA SER A 51 -7.79 1.10 -3.40
C SER A 51 -8.89 0.54 -2.52
N LEU A 52 -9.38 1.35 -1.58
CA LEU A 52 -10.50 1.03 -0.71
C LEU A 52 -11.76 1.82 -1.11
N GLY A 53 -12.93 1.32 -0.73
CA GLY A 53 -14.22 1.97 -0.93
C GLY A 53 -14.82 1.79 -2.33
N ARG A 54 -14.38 0.79 -3.10
CA ARG A 54 -14.96 0.51 -4.43
C ARG A 54 -16.20 -0.37 -4.32
N TYR A 55 -16.15 -1.39 -3.48
CA TYR A 55 -17.18 -2.41 -3.37
C TYR A 55 -17.99 -2.27 -2.07
N LYS A 56 -19.22 -2.80 -2.10
CA LYS A 56 -20.04 -2.96 -0.90
C LYS A 56 -19.47 -4.07 -0.03
N ASN A 57 -19.53 -3.86 1.29
CA ASN A 57 -19.09 -4.82 2.30
C ASN A 57 -17.59 -5.15 2.21
N GLU A 58 -16.75 -4.21 1.79
CA GLU A 58 -15.30 -4.34 1.99
C GLU A 58 -15.02 -4.41 3.49
N GLU A 59 -14.25 -5.43 3.88
CA GLU A 59 -13.69 -5.55 5.21
C GLU A 59 -12.54 -4.54 5.40
N PRO A 60 -12.33 -4.04 6.63
CA PRO A 60 -11.31 -3.06 6.91
C PRO A 60 -9.90 -3.61 6.66
N VAL A 61 -9.00 -2.71 6.28
CA VAL A 61 -7.56 -2.92 6.38
C VAL A 61 -7.12 -2.50 7.79
N VAL A 62 -6.50 -3.38 8.56
CA VAL A 62 -6.13 -3.08 9.95
C VAL A 62 -4.82 -3.73 10.36
N GLY A 63 -3.98 -3.00 11.09
CA GLY A 63 -2.71 -3.52 11.59
C GLY A 63 -1.72 -3.73 10.45
N VAL A 64 -1.28 -2.64 9.85
CA VAL A 64 -0.30 -2.66 8.75
C VAL A 64 0.99 -2.05 9.24
N PHE A 65 2.08 -2.82 9.22
CA PHE A 65 3.38 -2.41 9.71
C PHE A 65 4.39 -2.50 8.58
N VAL A 66 4.85 -1.35 8.07
CA VAL A 66 5.90 -1.27 7.07
C VAL A 66 7.14 -0.72 7.74
N ARG A 67 8.22 -1.52 7.79
CA ARG A 67 9.44 -1.19 8.53
C ARG A 67 10.72 -1.45 7.74
N ASN A 68 11.73 -0.60 7.91
CA ASN A 68 13.07 -0.80 7.34
C ASN A 68 13.03 -1.11 5.84
N CYS A 69 12.29 -0.30 5.08
CA CYS A 69 12.11 -0.49 3.65
C CYS A 69 12.81 0.62 2.88
N THR A 70 13.35 0.28 1.70
CA THR A 70 14.00 1.25 0.82
C THR A 70 13.22 1.36 -0.49
N LEU A 71 12.72 2.55 -0.80
CA LEU A 71 12.00 2.83 -2.04
C LEU A 71 12.89 3.63 -2.99
N ILE A 72 13.06 3.15 -4.21
CA ILE A 72 14.02 3.68 -5.20
C ILE A 72 13.30 3.92 -6.53
N ASN A 73 13.39 5.13 -7.07
CA ASN A 73 12.82 5.47 -8.39
C ASN A 73 11.32 5.10 -8.52
N THR A 74 10.53 5.27 -7.45
CA THR A 74 9.09 5.01 -7.46
C THR A 74 8.29 6.29 -7.64
N LEU A 75 7.10 6.19 -8.22
CA LEU A 75 6.17 7.31 -8.33
C LEU A 75 5.72 7.78 -6.95
N THR A 76 5.32 6.84 -6.09
CA THR A 76 4.98 7.15 -4.70
C THR A 76 5.82 6.33 -3.74
N GLY A 77 6.05 6.85 -2.54
CA GLY A 77 6.71 6.11 -1.48
C GLY A 77 5.69 5.19 -0.80
N VAL A 78 5.09 5.68 0.26
CA VAL A 78 3.93 5.03 0.90
C VAL A 78 2.66 5.76 0.50
N ARG A 79 1.61 5.00 0.22
CA ARG A 79 0.37 5.56 -0.33
C ARG A 79 -0.86 4.95 0.33
N VAL A 80 -1.85 5.78 0.65
CA VAL A 80 -3.20 5.35 1.02
C VAL A 80 -4.16 5.95 -0.01
N LYS A 81 -4.93 5.11 -0.69
CA LYS A 81 -5.83 5.52 -1.77
C LYS A 81 -7.23 4.96 -1.56
N SER A 82 -8.25 5.82 -1.54
CA SER A 82 -9.66 5.42 -1.44
C SER A 82 -10.53 6.14 -2.46
N TRP A 83 -11.51 5.43 -3.01
CA TRP A 83 -12.48 6.00 -3.93
C TRP A 83 -13.26 7.14 -3.26
N PRO A 84 -13.51 8.26 -3.96
CA PRO A 84 -14.26 9.40 -3.42
C PRO A 84 -15.75 9.13 -3.20
N SER A 85 -16.29 8.03 -3.75
CA SER A 85 -17.72 7.73 -3.76
C SER A 85 -17.99 6.24 -4.02
N ALA A 86 -18.52 5.53 -3.00
CA ALA A 86 -19.54 4.47 -3.15
C ALA A 86 -19.97 3.88 -1.79
N THR A 87 -19.00 3.57 -0.92
CA THR A 87 -19.20 2.75 0.29
C THR A 87 -18.20 3.11 1.40
N THR A 88 -18.57 2.89 2.65
CA THR A 88 -17.67 3.10 3.79
C THR A 88 -16.58 2.02 3.82
N GLY A 89 -15.33 2.44 3.97
CA GLY A 89 -14.19 1.56 4.21
C GLY A 89 -13.28 2.16 5.27
N ALA A 90 -12.40 1.35 5.86
CA ALA A 90 -11.49 1.81 6.91
C ALA A 90 -10.09 1.22 6.71
N ALA A 91 -9.09 2.07 6.94
CA ALA A 91 -7.71 1.68 7.16
C ALA A 91 -7.31 2.22 8.54
N THR A 92 -6.99 1.33 9.49
CA THR A 92 -6.65 1.72 10.87
C THR A 92 -5.40 0.99 11.35
N ASP A 93 -4.72 1.56 12.35
CA ASP A 93 -3.48 0.99 12.90
C ASP A 93 -2.41 0.75 11.81
N VAL A 94 -2.09 1.81 11.08
CA VAL A 94 -1.12 1.80 9.97
C VAL A 94 0.15 2.52 10.40
N HIS A 95 1.28 1.84 10.32
CA HIS A 95 2.59 2.32 10.74
C HIS A 95 3.58 2.21 9.59
N PHE A 96 4.17 3.35 9.22
CA PHE A 96 5.32 3.41 8.31
C PHE A 96 6.52 3.89 9.12
N ASP A 97 7.52 3.03 9.28
CA ASP A 97 8.66 3.24 10.18
C ASP A 97 9.98 2.92 9.46
N ASP A 98 11.02 3.73 9.67
CA ASP A 98 12.33 3.55 9.03
C ASP A 98 12.25 3.30 7.50
N ILE A 99 11.66 4.26 6.78
CA ILE A 99 11.51 4.19 5.32
C ILE A 99 12.52 5.10 4.63
N THR A 100 13.47 4.49 3.93
CA THR A 100 14.43 5.23 3.09
C THR A 100 13.83 5.47 1.71
N MET A 101 13.77 6.71 1.26
CA MET A 101 13.26 7.07 -0.08
C MET A 101 14.36 7.71 -0.92
N ARG A 102 14.66 7.12 -2.08
CA ARG A 102 15.67 7.59 -3.03
C ARG A 102 15.03 7.85 -4.39
N ASN A 103 15.01 9.12 -4.79
CA ASN A 103 14.39 9.54 -6.06
C ASN A 103 12.93 9.09 -6.19
N VAL A 104 12.16 9.23 -5.11
CA VAL A 104 10.72 8.97 -5.08
C VAL A 104 9.99 10.26 -5.42
N THR A 105 9.07 10.25 -6.40
CA THR A 105 8.40 11.48 -6.86
C THR A 105 7.51 12.09 -5.78
N SER A 106 6.66 11.27 -5.16
CA SER A 106 5.77 11.69 -4.06
C SER A 106 5.97 10.77 -2.84
N PRO A 107 6.78 11.19 -1.84
CA PRO A 107 7.13 10.36 -0.69
C PRO A 107 5.94 9.73 0.06
N ILE A 108 4.94 10.54 0.39
CA ILE A 108 3.75 10.11 1.13
C ILE A 108 2.52 10.67 0.41
N VAL A 109 1.57 9.81 0.08
CA VAL A 109 0.30 10.22 -0.56
C VAL A 109 -0.88 9.64 0.20
N ILE A 110 -1.82 10.49 0.60
CA ILE A 110 -3.13 10.06 1.10
C ILE A 110 -4.17 10.73 0.21
N ASP A 111 -4.81 9.96 -0.65
CA ASP A 111 -5.82 10.46 -1.59
C ASP A 111 -7.16 9.76 -1.36
N GLN A 112 -8.13 10.53 -0.88
CA GLN A 112 -9.51 10.10 -0.68
C GLN A 112 -10.50 10.82 -1.60
N LYS A 113 -10.02 11.74 -2.45
CA LYS A 113 -10.88 12.66 -3.21
C LYS A 113 -10.76 12.45 -4.72
N ASN A 114 -9.55 12.20 -5.20
CA ASN A 114 -9.25 12.20 -6.63
C ASN A 114 -8.90 10.81 -7.15
N TYR A 115 -8.91 9.79 -6.29
CA TYR A 115 -8.60 8.43 -6.69
C TYR A 115 -9.74 7.82 -7.52
N CYS A 116 -9.60 7.93 -8.84
CA CYS A 116 -10.41 7.27 -9.85
C CYS A 116 -9.48 6.87 -11.00
N PRO A 117 -8.84 5.69 -10.97
CA PRO A 117 -8.11 5.20 -12.13
C PRO A 117 -9.08 5.15 -13.31
N SER A 118 -8.70 5.77 -14.43
CA SER A 118 -9.45 5.72 -15.68
C SER A 118 -9.71 4.25 -16.04
N ILE A 119 -10.99 3.89 -16.16
CA ILE A 119 -11.46 2.57 -16.60
C ILE A 119 -11.21 2.45 -18.10
#